data_AF-A0AA39FJ49-F1
#
_entry.id   AF-A0AA39FJ49-F1
#
_cell.length_a   1.000
_cell.length_b   1.000
_cell.length_c   1.000
_cell.angle_alpha   90.00
_cell.angle_beta   90.00
_cell.angle_gamma   90.00
#
_symmetry.space_group_name_H-M   'P 1'
#
loop_
_entity.id
_entity.type
_entity.pdbx_description
1 polymer ?
#
loop_
_entity_poly.entity_id
_entity_poly.type
_entity_poly.pdbx_seq_one_letter_code
_entity_poly.pdbx_strand_id
1 'polypeptide(L)'
;VSPESTMTALTLLYVQCWKRLYETCYVSVYSDAKMHFGHYAAGFIHYISATSCIIGESFGFVDGSNGMFHWNRLKMEHFICSAIFLLASYEQLQTNYILANLRKDDHGIVVTKSYKIPYKRLFEYISAPLQFTEIMMYLMLTIILREGSSFYYIFIWVLANQNLIMRNIIRKFCLIAQSNKHLTSERKRIS
;
A
#
# COMPACT_ATOMS: atom_id res chain seq x y z
N VAL A 1 17.11 2.90 -17.81
CA VAL A 1 16.09 1.83 -17.77
C VAL A 1 15.57 1.53 -19.18
N SER A 2 15.43 0.25 -19.54
CA SER A 2 14.81 -0.16 -20.81
C SER A 2 13.36 0.35 -20.99
N PRO A 3 12.91 0.64 -22.22
CA PRO A 3 11.51 1.04 -22.46
C PRO A 3 10.50 0.00 -21.95
N GLU A 4 10.81 -1.28 -22.08
CA GLU A 4 9.94 -2.38 -21.66
C GLU A 4 9.74 -2.43 -20.14
N SER A 5 10.83 -2.28 -19.37
CA SER A 5 10.77 -2.17 -17.90
C SER A 5 9.99 -0.93 -17.47
N THR A 6 10.19 0.19 -18.17
CA THR A 6 9.49 1.46 -17.90
C THR A 6 7.98 1.30 -18.11
N MET A 7 7.56 0.76 -19.27
CA MET A 7 6.14 0.55 -19.57
C MET A 7 5.48 -0.44 -18.62
N THR A 8 6.19 -1.52 -18.26
CA THR A 8 5.71 -2.50 -17.28
C THR A 8 5.49 -1.83 -15.93
N ALA A 9 6.47 -1.09 -15.42
CA ALA A 9 6.38 -0.41 -14.13
C ALA A 9 5.28 0.67 -14.10
N LEU A 10 5.15 1.47 -15.17
CA LEU A 10 4.08 2.46 -15.30
C LEU A 10 2.70 1.82 -15.30
N THR A 11 2.54 0.71 -16.03
CA THR A 11 1.25 -0.02 -16.09
C THR A 11 0.87 -0.55 -14.71
N LEU A 12 1.81 -1.17 -13.99
CA LEU A 12 1.58 -1.67 -12.63
C LEU A 12 1.25 -0.53 -11.65
N LEU A 13 1.98 0.58 -11.72
CA LEU A 13 1.73 1.75 -10.89
C LEU A 13 0.35 2.36 -11.18
N TYR A 14 -0.05 2.42 -12.45
CA TYR A 14 -1.36 2.91 -12.86
C TYR A 14 -2.50 2.03 -12.33
N VAL A 15 -2.37 0.71 -12.45
CA VAL A 15 -3.32 -0.26 -11.86
C VAL A 15 -3.42 -0.05 -10.34
N GLN A 16 -2.28 0.13 -9.66
CA GLN A 16 -2.25 0.39 -8.23
C GLN A 16 -2.96 1.71 -7.87
N CYS A 17 -2.77 2.78 -8.65
CA CYS A 17 -3.44 4.06 -8.46
C CYS A 17 -4.97 3.94 -8.61
N TRP A 18 -5.44 3.26 -9.67
CA TRP A 18 -6.87 3.03 -9.88
C TRP A 18 -7.51 2.19 -8.78
N LYS A 19 -6.82 1.14 -8.34
CA LYS A 19 -7.27 0.33 -7.20
C LYS A 19 -7.38 1.19 -5.93
N ARG A 20 -6.36 2.02 -5.65
CA ARG A 20 -6.37 2.92 -4.48
C ARG A 20 -7.50 3.93 -4.55
N LEU A 21 -7.78 4.49 -5.73
CA LEU A 21 -8.92 5.38 -5.94
C LEU A 21 -10.25 4.67 -5.68
N TYR A 22 -10.42 3.46 -6.21
CA TYR A 22 -11.60 2.64 -5.96
C TYR A 22 -11.77 2.34 -4.45
N GLU A 23 -10.68 1.97 -3.77
CA GLU A 23 -10.68 1.73 -2.33
C GLU A 23 -11.08 2.97 -1.53
N THR A 24 -10.62 4.15 -1.90
CA THR A 24 -10.98 5.38 -1.19
C THR A 24 -12.43 5.81 -1.45
N CYS A 25 -12.91 5.64 -2.68
CA CYS A 25 -14.26 6.08 -3.05
C CYS A 25 -15.36 5.11 -2.58
N TYR A 26 -15.12 3.80 -2.62
CA TYR A 26 -16.19 2.80 -2.46
C TYR A 26 -16.00 1.85 -1.28
N VAL A 27 -14.76 1.61 -0.85
CA VAL A 27 -14.46 0.62 0.19
C VAL A 27 -14.25 1.27 1.55
N SER A 28 -13.53 2.39 1.58
CA SER A 28 -13.06 3.02 2.81
C SER A 28 -14.21 3.64 3.61
N VAL A 29 -14.33 3.23 4.87
CA VAL A 29 -15.23 3.86 5.84
C VAL A 29 -14.41 4.81 6.70
N TYR A 30 -14.55 6.11 6.47
CA TYR A 30 -13.82 7.14 7.21
C TYR A 30 -14.45 7.39 8.59
N SER A 31 -13.61 7.56 9.61
CA SER A 31 -14.04 8.10 10.92
C SER A 31 -13.93 9.63 10.90
N ASP A 32 -14.41 10.30 11.95
CA ASP A 32 -14.33 11.77 12.09
C ASP A 32 -12.88 12.29 12.31
N ALA A 33 -11.88 11.42 12.19
CA ALA A 33 -10.49 11.77 12.32
C ALA A 33 -10.04 12.60 11.10
N LYS A 34 -9.65 13.86 11.35
CA LYS A 34 -9.10 14.73 10.31
C LYS A 34 -7.62 14.39 10.09
N MET A 35 -7.24 14.16 8.83
CA MET A 35 -5.84 13.95 8.45
C MET A 35 -5.09 15.29 8.46
N HIS A 36 -3.88 15.32 9.03
CA HIS A 36 -3.04 16.50 8.97
C HIS A 36 -2.67 16.83 7.52
N PHE A 37 -2.75 18.11 7.16
CA PHE A 37 -2.46 18.63 5.82
C PHE A 37 -1.09 18.16 5.28
N GLY A 38 -0.05 18.15 6.12
CA GLY A 38 1.28 17.71 5.72
C GLY A 38 1.33 16.25 5.26
N HIS A 39 0.54 15.37 5.88
CA HIS A 39 0.48 13.96 5.49
C HIS A 39 -0.29 13.78 4.18
N TYR A 40 -1.29 14.63 3.93
CA TYR A 40 -2.01 14.68 2.66
C TYR A 40 -1.12 15.17 1.51
N ALA A 41 -0.39 16.27 1.71
CA ALA A 41 0.54 16.82 0.72
C ALA A 41 1.67 15.83 0.37
N ALA A 42 2.20 15.11 1.36
CA ALA A 42 3.21 14.08 1.15
C ALA A 42 2.73 12.97 0.18
N GLY A 43 1.44 12.64 0.19
CA GLY A 43 0.86 11.68 -0.75
C GLY A 43 0.90 12.17 -2.20
N PHE A 44 0.54 13.43 -2.45
CA PHE A 44 0.61 14.01 -3.81
C PHE A 44 2.03 14.07 -4.33
N ILE A 45 2.96 14.57 -3.50
CA ILE A 45 4.38 14.65 -3.85
C ILE A 45 4.90 13.24 -4.18
N HIS A 46 4.54 12.24 -3.39
CA HIS A 46 4.96 10.86 -3.63
C HIS A 46 4.53 10.33 -5.02
N TYR A 47 3.26 10.47 -5.40
CA TYR A 47 2.79 9.97 -6.70
C TYR A 47 3.37 10.72 -7.89
N ILE A 48 3.53 12.05 -7.77
CA ILE A 48 4.18 12.88 -8.80
C ILE A 48 5.65 12.48 -8.94
N SER A 49 6.38 12.38 -7.83
CA SER A 49 7.80 12.00 -7.81
C SER A 49 7.99 10.57 -8.33
N ALA A 50 7.17 9.60 -7.91
CA ALA A 50 7.28 8.22 -8.37
C ALA A 50 7.10 8.12 -9.89
N THR A 51 6.11 8.80 -10.45
CA THR A 51 5.86 8.82 -11.90
C THR A 51 7.01 9.52 -12.64
N SER A 52 7.47 10.65 -12.11
CA SER A 52 8.57 11.43 -12.70
C SER A 52 9.89 10.65 -12.70
N CYS A 53 10.20 9.91 -11.63
CA CYS A 53 11.38 9.06 -11.57
C CYS A 53 11.35 7.94 -12.61
N ILE A 54 10.18 7.32 -12.84
CA ILE A 54 10.06 6.26 -13.85
C ILE A 54 10.27 6.82 -15.26
N ILE A 55 9.66 7.97 -15.57
CA ILE A 55 9.78 8.60 -16.90
C ILE A 55 11.20 9.14 -17.12
N GLY A 56 11.78 9.81 -16.11
CA GLY A 56 13.08 10.47 -16.20
C GLY A 56 14.25 9.52 -16.44
N GLU A 57 14.13 8.24 -16.07
CA GLU A 57 15.19 7.24 -16.28
C GLU A 57 14.96 6.35 -17.52
N SER A 58 13.91 6.64 -18.30
CA SER A 58 13.59 5.85 -19.47
C SER A 58 14.45 6.27 -20.67
N PHE A 59 15.28 5.34 -21.16
CA PHE A 59 16.17 5.56 -22.31
C PHE A 59 15.43 5.71 -23.66
N GLY A 60 14.10 5.82 -23.67
CA GLY A 60 13.27 5.98 -24.88
C GLY A 60 12.42 7.26 -24.93
N PHE A 61 12.31 8.00 -23.81
CA PHE A 61 11.42 9.17 -23.67
C PHE A 61 12.17 10.51 -23.66
N VAL A 62 13.50 10.48 -23.74
CA VAL A 62 14.35 11.69 -23.83
C VAL A 62 14.69 11.92 -25.30
N ASP A 63 14.52 13.15 -25.79
CA ASP A 63 14.67 13.51 -27.20
C ASP A 63 15.97 12.96 -27.82
N GLY A 64 15.83 12.18 -28.90
CA GLY A 64 16.94 11.63 -29.70
C GLY A 64 17.16 10.12 -29.59
N SER A 65 16.46 9.39 -28.71
CA SER A 65 16.57 7.92 -28.62
C SER A 65 15.46 7.21 -29.41
N ASN A 66 15.83 6.38 -30.39
CA ASN A 66 14.90 5.46 -31.07
C ASN A 66 14.55 4.27 -30.15
N GLY A 67 13.77 4.53 -29.11
CA GLY A 67 13.27 3.51 -28.18
C GLY A 67 12.11 2.71 -28.79
N MET A 68 12.39 1.85 -29.77
CA MET A 68 11.34 1.02 -30.35
C MET A 68 10.97 -0.10 -29.37
N PHE A 69 9.74 -0.06 -28.85
CA PHE A 69 9.22 -1.06 -27.91
C PHE A 69 9.03 -2.41 -28.61
N HIS A 70 9.70 -3.45 -28.11
CA HIS A 70 9.58 -4.80 -28.66
C HIS A 70 9.08 -5.78 -27.59
N TRP A 71 7.88 -6.33 -27.79
CA TRP A 71 7.27 -7.34 -26.91
C TRP A 71 8.17 -8.55 -26.62
N ASN A 72 9.00 -8.95 -27.60
CA ASN A 72 9.93 -10.09 -27.47
C ASN A 72 11.11 -9.85 -26.52
N ARG A 73 11.34 -8.63 -26.02
CA ARG A 73 12.41 -8.32 -25.08
C ARG A 73 11.99 -8.38 -23.60
N LEU A 74 10.72 -8.70 -23.33
CA LEU A 74 10.24 -8.90 -21.96
C LEU A 74 10.90 -10.15 -21.35
N LYS A 75 11.79 -9.91 -20.38
CA LYS A 75 12.43 -10.97 -19.60
C LYS A 75 11.40 -11.66 -18.69
N MET A 76 11.59 -12.95 -18.41
CA MET A 76 10.79 -13.71 -17.44
C MET A 76 10.73 -13.04 -16.06
N GLU A 77 11.79 -12.33 -15.69
CA GLU A 77 11.85 -11.52 -14.47
C GLU A 77 10.71 -10.50 -14.38
N HIS A 78 10.38 -9.80 -15.46
CA HIS A 78 9.27 -8.83 -15.46
C HIS A 78 7.93 -9.50 -15.21
N PHE A 79 7.70 -10.68 -15.78
CA PHE A 79 6.48 -11.44 -15.56
C PHE A 79 6.35 -11.93 -14.12
N ILE A 80 7.43 -12.48 -13.55
CA ILE A 80 7.45 -12.96 -12.15
C ILE A 80 7.20 -11.78 -11.19
N CYS A 81 7.93 -10.67 -11.35
CA CYS A 81 7.75 -9.49 -10.52
C CYS A 81 6.34 -8.89 -10.66
N SER A 82 5.79 -8.85 -11.87
CA SER A 82 4.42 -8.37 -12.11
C SER A 82 3.38 -9.28 -11.45
N ALA A 83 3.55 -10.60 -11.52
CA ALA A 83 2.64 -11.56 -10.88
C ALA A 83 2.65 -11.40 -9.35
N ILE A 84 3.84 -11.29 -8.74
CA ILE A 84 3.99 -11.05 -7.29
C ILE A 84 3.38 -9.70 -6.91
N PHE A 85 3.61 -8.66 -7.71
CA PHE A 85 3.02 -7.33 -7.50
C PHE A 85 1.49 -7.39 -7.48
N LEU A 86 0.89 -8.03 -8.49
CA LEU A 86 -0.57 -8.15 -8.60
C LEU A 86 -1.15 -9.00 -7.46
N LEU A 87 -0.48 -10.07 -7.06
CA LEU A 87 -0.88 -10.88 -5.91
C LEU A 87 -0.85 -10.06 -4.61
N ALA A 88 0.22 -9.30 -4.37
CA ALA A 88 0.33 -8.41 -3.22
C ALA A 88 -0.75 -7.31 -3.25
N SER A 89 -1.03 -6.76 -4.44
CA SER A 89 -2.08 -5.76 -4.66
C SER A 89 -3.48 -6.31 -4.35
N TYR A 90 -3.74 -7.58 -4.74
CA TYR A 90 -4.97 -8.29 -4.43
C TYR A 90 -5.12 -8.56 -2.94
N GLU A 91 -4.09 -9.08 -2.26
CA GLU A 91 -4.09 -9.27 -0.80
C GLU A 91 -4.35 -7.96 -0.06
N GLN A 92 -3.77 -6.86 -0.56
CA GLN A 92 -4.01 -5.53 0.00
C GLN A 92 -5.49 -5.11 -0.13
N LEU A 93 -6.11 -5.34 -1.28
CA LEU A 93 -7.54 -5.03 -1.50
C LEU A 93 -8.44 -5.84 -0.57
N GLN A 94 -8.15 -7.13 -0.44
CA GLN A 94 -8.91 -8.03 0.42
C GLN A 94 -8.79 -7.63 1.89
N THR A 95 -7.60 -7.22 2.30
CA THR A 95 -7.35 -6.66 3.64
C THR A 95 -8.17 -5.39 3.88
N ASN A 96 -8.27 -4.49 2.89
CA ASN A 96 -9.10 -3.30 2.97
C ASN A 96 -10.59 -3.63 3.08
N TYR A 97 -11.09 -4.62 2.34
CA TYR A 97 -12.47 -5.09 2.50
C TYR A 97 -12.75 -5.63 3.90
N ILE A 98 -11.82 -6.42 4.47
CA ILE A 98 -11.96 -6.93 5.84
C ILE A 98 -12.06 -5.75 6.83
N LEU A 99 -11.18 -4.75 6.71
CA LEU A 99 -11.21 -3.58 7.60
C LEU A 99 -12.47 -2.72 7.42
N ALA A 100 -12.97 -2.57 6.20
CA ALA A 100 -14.20 -1.86 5.92
C ALA A 100 -15.41 -2.58 6.52
N ASN A 101 -15.47 -3.90 6.36
CA ASN A 101 -16.55 -4.74 6.89
C ASN A 101 -16.55 -4.79 8.41
N LEU A 102 -15.41 -4.62 9.09
CA LEU A 102 -15.39 -4.49 10.56
C LEU A 102 -16.14 -3.25 11.09
N ARG A 103 -16.31 -2.21 10.25
CA ARG A 103 -17.00 -0.96 10.58
C ARG A 103 -18.45 -0.93 10.11
N LYS A 104 -18.84 -1.85 9.22
CA LYS A 104 -20.20 -2.02 8.71
C LYS A 104 -20.88 -3.16 9.47
N ASP A 105 -22.18 -3.06 9.62
CA ASP A 105 -23.03 -4.15 10.10
C ASP A 105 -23.48 -5.03 8.93
N ASP A 106 -24.14 -6.16 9.21
CA ASP A 106 -24.60 -7.13 8.20
C ASP A 106 -25.56 -6.50 7.16
N HIS A 107 -26.10 -5.31 7.46
CA HIS A 107 -27.00 -4.53 6.60
C HIS A 107 -26.28 -3.38 5.87
N GLY A 108 -24.95 -3.29 5.96
CA GLY A 108 -24.13 -2.26 5.32
C GLY A 108 -24.10 -0.91 6.05
N ILE A 109 -24.79 -0.78 7.19
CA ILE A 109 -24.84 0.45 7.99
C ILE A 109 -23.61 0.55 8.90
N VAL A 110 -23.04 1.74 9.05
CA VAL A 110 -21.86 1.97 9.90
C VAL A 110 -22.28 1.96 11.37
N VAL A 111 -22.20 0.78 12.01
CA VAL A 111 -22.73 0.59 13.39
C VAL A 111 -21.72 0.95 14.48
N THR A 112 -20.41 0.88 14.20
CA THR A 112 -19.39 1.26 15.19
C THR A 112 -18.20 1.96 14.57
N LYS A 113 -17.88 3.18 15.05
CA LYS A 113 -16.58 3.83 14.81
C LYS A 113 -15.46 3.27 15.73
N SER A 114 -15.78 2.27 16.56
CA SER A 114 -14.86 1.63 17.51
C SER A 114 -13.94 0.62 16.82
N TYR A 115 -12.71 0.52 17.31
CA TYR A 115 -11.64 -0.25 16.69
C TYR A 115 -11.74 -1.75 17.08
N LYS A 116 -12.21 -2.60 16.17
CA LYS A 116 -12.25 -4.07 16.33
C LYS A 116 -10.98 -4.71 15.77
N ILE A 117 -10.49 -5.77 16.41
CA ILE A 117 -9.31 -6.52 15.95
C ILE A 117 -9.73 -7.47 14.82
N PRO A 118 -9.15 -7.37 13.60
CA PRO A 118 -9.40 -8.32 12.52
C PRO A 118 -8.74 -9.67 12.81
N TYR A 119 -9.49 -10.76 12.63
CA TYR A 119 -8.97 -12.14 12.62
C TYR A 119 -9.37 -12.77 11.29
N LYS A 120 -8.51 -12.67 10.27
CA LYS A 120 -8.63 -13.35 8.95
C LYS A 120 -7.40 -13.08 8.07
N ARG A 121 -6.94 -14.08 7.30
CA ARG A 121 -5.87 -13.97 6.27
C ARG A 121 -4.55 -13.47 6.87
N LEU A 122 -3.88 -12.51 6.22
CA LEU A 122 -2.59 -11.98 6.66
C LEU A 122 -2.64 -11.36 8.07
N PHE A 123 -3.81 -10.99 8.60
CA PHE A 123 -3.94 -10.51 9.98
C PHE A 123 -3.59 -11.56 11.04
N GLU A 124 -3.58 -12.85 10.69
CA GLU A 124 -3.16 -13.92 11.60
C GLU A 124 -1.64 -13.95 11.80
N TYR A 125 -0.89 -13.45 10.81
CA TYR A 125 0.58 -13.48 10.82
C TYR A 125 1.20 -12.11 11.09
N ILE A 126 0.55 -11.04 10.62
CA ILE A 126 1.12 -9.69 10.63
C ILE A 126 0.06 -8.70 11.12
N SER A 127 0.43 -7.83 12.08
CA SER A 127 -0.48 -6.82 12.63
C SER A 127 -0.85 -5.70 11.63
N ALA A 128 -0.01 -5.48 10.63
CA ALA A 128 -0.08 -4.38 9.65
C ALA A 128 0.05 -4.89 8.20
N PRO A 129 -0.88 -5.73 7.71
CA PRO A 129 -0.77 -6.38 6.39
C PRO A 129 -0.84 -5.40 5.20
N LEU A 130 -1.52 -4.26 5.35
CA LEU A 130 -1.58 -3.23 4.31
C LEU A 130 -0.19 -2.61 4.06
N GLN A 131 0.53 -2.28 5.12
CA GLN A 131 1.87 -1.70 5.07
C GLN A 131 2.86 -2.69 4.46
N PHE A 132 2.75 -3.97 4.86
CA PHE A 132 3.60 -5.05 4.35
C PHE A 132 3.41 -5.27 2.85
N THR A 133 2.16 -5.41 2.39
CA THR A 133 1.85 -5.58 0.97
C THR A 133 2.28 -4.38 0.13
N GLU A 134 2.20 -3.16 0.68
CA GLU A 134 2.73 -1.97 0.00
C GLU A 134 4.23 -2.00 -0.17
N ILE A 135 5.00 -2.34 0.87
CA ILE A 135 6.46 -2.50 0.76
C ILE A 135 6.80 -3.55 -0.29
N MET A 136 6.09 -4.69 -0.31
CA MET A 136 6.30 -5.74 -1.31
C MET A 136 6.07 -5.27 -2.75
N MET A 137 5.00 -4.51 -2.99
CA MET A 137 4.71 -3.95 -4.31
C MET A 137 5.83 -3.00 -4.79
N TYR A 138 6.28 -2.07 -3.94
CA TYR A 138 7.36 -1.14 -4.31
C TYR A 138 8.72 -1.85 -4.44
N LEU A 139 8.95 -2.93 -3.70
CA LEU A 139 10.13 -3.78 -3.88
C LEU A 139 10.13 -4.42 -5.28
N MET A 140 9.00 -4.97 -5.73
CA MET A 140 8.90 -5.55 -7.08
C MET A 140 9.10 -4.49 -8.17
N LEU A 141 8.57 -3.28 -8.00
CA LEU A 141 8.83 -2.17 -8.93
C LEU A 141 10.31 -1.79 -8.96
N THR A 142 10.99 -1.80 -7.81
CA THR A 142 12.43 -1.53 -7.73
C THR A 142 13.25 -2.58 -8.46
N ILE A 143 12.86 -3.86 -8.39
CA ILE A 143 13.53 -4.94 -9.13
C ILE A 143 13.33 -4.75 -10.65
N ILE A 144 12.11 -4.41 -11.10
CA ILE A 144 11.83 -4.13 -12.51
C ILE A 144 12.66 -2.94 -13.01
N LEU A 145 12.83 -1.91 -12.18
CA LEU A 145 13.54 -0.67 -12.51
C LEU A 145 15.01 -0.67 -12.07
N ARG A 146 15.60 -1.82 -11.76
CA ARG A 146 16.96 -1.94 -11.18
C ARG A 146 18.09 -1.28 -11.98
N GLU A 147 17.86 -1.03 -13.26
CA GLU A 147 18.81 -0.37 -14.16
C GLU A 147 18.93 1.15 -13.90
N GLY A 148 17.98 1.73 -13.18
CA GLY A 148 17.96 3.13 -12.77
C GLY A 148 18.23 3.30 -11.28
N SER A 149 18.69 4.47 -10.86
CA SER A 149 19.04 4.74 -9.46
C SER A 149 17.94 5.52 -8.72
N SER A 150 17.10 6.26 -9.45
CA SER A 150 16.12 7.19 -8.90
C SER A 150 15.01 6.47 -8.13
N PHE A 151 14.58 5.30 -8.62
CA PHE A 151 13.48 4.57 -7.98
C PHE A 151 13.85 3.99 -6.61
N TYR A 152 15.15 3.76 -6.33
CA TYR A 152 15.60 3.35 -4.99
C TYR A 152 15.29 4.39 -3.91
N TYR A 153 15.36 5.69 -4.23
CA TYR A 153 14.99 6.74 -3.28
C TYR A 153 13.50 6.71 -2.95
N ILE A 154 12.65 6.46 -3.96
CA ILE A 154 11.21 6.27 -3.76
C ILE A 154 10.95 5.06 -2.88
N PHE A 155 11.65 3.95 -3.10
CA PHE A 155 11.52 2.75 -2.27
C PHE A 155 11.93 3.01 -0.81
N ILE A 156 13.06 3.67 -0.57
CA ILE A 156 13.52 4.02 0.78
C ILE A 156 12.49 4.93 1.48
N TRP A 157 11.96 5.92 0.76
CA TRP A 157 10.90 6.80 1.25
C TRP A 157 9.65 6.00 1.66
N VAL A 158 9.17 5.10 0.79
CA VAL A 158 8.02 4.23 1.09
C VAL A 158 8.31 3.36 2.30
N LEU A 159 9.49 2.73 2.36
CA LEU A 159 9.88 1.88 3.46
C LEU A 159 9.87 2.65 4.79
N ALA A 160 10.43 3.85 4.83
CA ALA A 160 10.43 4.70 6.02
C ALA A 160 9.00 5.09 6.44
N ASN A 161 8.18 5.55 5.49
CA ASN A 161 6.81 5.97 5.74
C ASN A 161 5.93 4.81 6.26
N GLN A 162 5.99 3.64 5.62
CA GLN A 162 5.20 2.47 6.02
C GLN A 162 5.62 1.93 7.39
N ASN A 163 6.92 1.94 7.70
CA ASN A 163 7.41 1.58 9.02
C ASN A 163 6.92 2.54 10.12
N LEU A 164 6.86 3.85 9.84
CA LEU A 164 6.33 4.83 10.79
C LEU A 164 4.84 4.60 11.05
N ILE A 165 4.05 4.40 9.98
CA ILE A 165 2.61 4.11 10.08
C ILE A 165 2.37 2.82 10.87
N MET A 166 3.10 1.75 10.55
CA MET A 166 3.00 0.46 11.23
C MET A 166 3.29 0.59 12.73
N ARG A 167 4.32 1.33 13.14
CA ARG A 167 4.61 1.58 14.57
C ARG A 167 3.44 2.26 15.27
N ASN A 168 2.83 3.26 14.64
CA ASN A 168 1.68 3.97 15.20
C ASN A 168 0.45 3.06 15.33
N ILE A 169 0.21 2.18 14.35
CA ILE A 169 -0.86 1.19 14.37
C ILE A 169 -0.65 0.20 15.52
N ILE A 170 0.55 -0.38 15.65
CA ILE A 170 0.88 -1.35 16.70
C ILE A 170 0.75 -0.72 18.08
N ARG A 171 1.22 0.53 18.27
CA ARG A 171 1.04 1.28 19.53
C ARG A 171 -0.43 1.43 19.88
N LYS A 172 -1.29 1.80 18.93
CA LYS A 172 -2.74 1.90 19.16
C LYS A 172 -3.35 0.55 19.55
N PHE A 173 -3.00 -0.53 18.85
CA PHE A 173 -3.46 -1.88 19.20
C PHE A 173 -3.04 -2.28 20.63
N CYS A 174 -1.79 -1.99 21.02
CA CYS A 174 -1.28 -2.32 22.35
C CYS A 174 -2.04 -1.57 23.46
N LEU A 175 -2.28 -0.27 23.27
CA LEU A 175 -3.04 0.56 24.23
C LEU A 175 -4.48 0.07 24.40
N ILE A 176 -5.14 -0.32 23.31
CA ILE A 176 -6.51 -0.88 23.37
C ILE A 176 -6.51 -2.22 24.11
N ALA A 177 -5.53 -3.09 23.83
CA ALA A 177 -5.41 -4.37 24.53
C ALA A 177 -5.16 -4.18 26.05
N GLN A 178 -4.36 -3.18 26.43
CA GLN A 178 -4.12 -2.83 27.83
C GLN A 178 -5.39 -2.28 28.51
N SER A 179 -6.12 -1.37 27.85
CA SER A 179 -7.38 -0.82 28.36
C SER A 179 -8.44 -1.90 28.57
N ASN A 180 -8.59 -2.83 27.62
CA ASN A 180 -9.52 -3.96 27.74
C ASN A 180 -9.16 -4.92 28.89
N LYS A 181 -7.86 -5.17 29.13
CA LYS A 181 -7.39 -5.95 30.29
C LYS A 181 -7.71 -5.25 31.61
N HIS A 182 -7.55 -3.93 31.68
CA HIS A 182 -7.89 -3.16 32.89
C HIS A 182 -9.39 -3.27 33.20
N LEU A 183 -10.26 -3.02 32.20
CA LEU A 183 -11.72 -3.09 32.35
C LEU A 183 -12.22 -4.47 32.77
N THR A 184 -11.64 -5.56 32.22
CA THR A 184 -11.98 -6.93 32.64
C THR A 184 -11.50 -7.24 34.05
N SER A 185 -10.37 -6.67 34.48
CA SER A 185 -9.87 -6.82 35.86
C SER A 185 -10.72 -6.07 36.90
N GLU A 186 -11.22 -4.88 36.57
CA GLU A 186 -12.14 -4.13 37.44
C GLU A 186 -13.50 -4.82 37.53
N ARG A 187 -14.04 -5.30 36.39
CA ARG A 187 -15.33 -6.00 36.37
C ARG A 187 -15.32 -7.27 37.23
N LYS A 188 -14.18 -7.96 37.35
CA LYS A 188 -13.98 -9.11 38.26
C LYS A 188 -13.82 -8.74 39.74
N ARG A 189 -13.47 -7.49 40.08
CA ARG A 189 -13.38 -7.03 41.48
C ARG A 189 -14.72 -6.59 42.04
N ILE A 190 -15.66 -6.20 41.16
CA ILE A 190 -16.97 -5.67 41.53
C ILE A 190 -18.04 -6.79 41.58
N SER A 191 -17.75 -7.98 41.02
CA SER A 191 -18.55 -9.20 41.11
C SER A 191 -18.13 -10.08 42.28
#